data_AF-A0A497ZM68-F1
#
_entry.id   AF-A0A497ZM68-F1
#
_cell.length_a   1.000
_cell.length_b   1.000
_cell.length_c   1.000
_cell.angle_alpha   90.00
_cell.angle_beta   90.00
_cell.angle_gamma   90.00
#
_symmetry.space_group_name_H-M   'P 1'
#
loop_
_entity.id
_entity.type
_entity.pdbx_description
1 polymer ?
#
loop_
_entity_poly.entity_id
_entity_poly.type
_entity_poly.pdbx_seq_one_letter_code
_entity_poly.pdbx_strand_id
1 'polypeptide(L)'
;MNWGTNMADHDKELEHLFAQARDARDVFPDNLAVRIETDAEAVRLARSAHKRRRTWRDRMNVIGGWHGVSGLVAASAAGIWIGFSAPAFLPDPADYFVSQDATYLVADLNLDENYLEDAE
;
A
#
# COMPACT_ATOMS: atom_id res chain seq x y z
N MET A 1 1.93 -32.50 -27.38
CA MET A 1 0.91 -31.85 -26.53
C MET A 1 0.32 -32.85 -25.53
N ASN A 2 0.99 -33.16 -24.41
CA ASN A 2 0.55 -34.16 -23.41
C ASN A 2 -0.09 -33.53 -22.14
N TRP A 3 0.06 -32.22 -21.96
CA TRP A 3 -0.40 -31.55 -20.73
C TRP A 3 -1.93 -31.48 -20.60
N GLY A 4 -2.67 -31.34 -21.71
CA GLY A 4 -4.13 -31.17 -21.67
C GLY A 4 -4.92 -32.44 -21.32
N THR A 5 -4.44 -33.61 -21.73
CA THR A 5 -5.09 -34.90 -21.43
C THR A 5 -4.90 -35.31 -19.97
N ASN A 6 -3.71 -35.07 -19.38
CA ASN A 6 -3.41 -35.44 -17.99
C ASN A 6 -4.24 -34.61 -16.98
N MET A 7 -4.43 -33.31 -17.21
CA MET A 7 -5.32 -32.47 -16.38
C MET A 7 -6.79 -32.89 -16.52
N ALA A 8 -7.26 -33.13 -17.74
CA ALA A 8 -8.65 -33.55 -17.96
C ALA A 8 -8.98 -34.91 -17.32
N ASP A 9 -8.00 -35.81 -17.22
CA ASP A 9 -8.16 -37.10 -16.55
C ASP A 9 -8.14 -36.96 -15.02
N HIS A 10 -7.28 -36.10 -14.46
CA HIS A 10 -7.30 -35.75 -13.03
C HIS A 10 -8.62 -35.09 -12.60
N ASP A 11 -9.14 -34.17 -13.41
CA ASP A 11 -10.41 -33.50 -13.11
C ASP A 11 -11.58 -34.50 -13.05
N LYS A 12 -11.58 -35.50 -13.94
CA LYS A 12 -12.60 -36.58 -13.94
C LYS A 12 -12.46 -37.51 -12.73
N GLU A 13 -11.23 -37.83 -12.35
CA GLU A 13 -10.96 -38.64 -11.15
C GLU A 13 -11.44 -37.91 -9.89
N LEU A 14 -11.15 -36.60 -9.78
CA LEU A 14 -11.64 -35.76 -8.69
C LEU A 14 -13.16 -35.69 -8.66
N GLU A 15 -13.83 -35.51 -9.80
CA GLU A 15 -15.30 -35.49 -9.85
C GLU A 15 -15.89 -36.84 -9.38
N HIS A 16 -15.28 -37.96 -9.75
CA HIS A 16 -15.71 -39.27 -9.27
C HIS A 16 -15.54 -39.42 -7.74
N LEU A 17 -14.41 -38.97 -7.19
CA LEU A 17 -14.17 -38.96 -5.75
C LEU A 17 -15.16 -38.05 -5.01
N PHE A 18 -15.51 -36.89 -5.57
CA PHE A 18 -16.51 -36.00 -4.98
C PHE A 18 -17.93 -36.55 -5.08
N ALA A 19 -18.29 -37.23 -6.17
CA ALA A 19 -19.56 -37.94 -6.29
C ALA A 19 -19.69 -39.01 -5.21
N GLN A 20 -18.65 -39.83 -5.02
CA GLN A 20 -18.61 -40.85 -3.96
C GLN A 20 -18.72 -40.22 -2.57
N ALA A 21 -18.04 -39.10 -2.31
CA ALA A 21 -18.12 -38.40 -1.03
C ALA A 21 -19.50 -37.79 -0.74
N ARG A 22 -20.25 -37.38 -1.77
CA ARG A 22 -21.63 -36.89 -1.62
C ARG A 22 -22.57 -38.03 -1.23
N ASP A 23 -22.43 -39.19 -1.84
CA ASP A 23 -23.26 -40.37 -1.56
C ASP A 23 -22.93 -40.99 -0.19
N ALA A 24 -21.65 -41.00 0.20
CA ALA A 24 -21.19 -41.54 1.48
C ALA A 24 -21.31 -40.53 2.64
N ARG A 25 -22.02 -39.42 2.45
CA ARG A 25 -22.08 -38.35 3.45
C ARG A 25 -22.88 -38.81 4.67
N ASP A 26 -22.19 -38.89 5.80
CA ASP A 26 -22.81 -39.19 7.07
C ASP A 26 -23.73 -38.05 7.54
N VAL A 27 -24.73 -38.39 8.35
CA VAL A 27 -25.69 -37.39 8.85
C VAL A 27 -24.95 -36.45 9.80
N PHE A 28 -24.99 -35.15 9.49
CA PHE A 28 -24.36 -34.13 10.32
C PHE A 28 -25.09 -34.05 11.68
N PRO A 29 -24.41 -34.29 12.81
CA PRO A 29 -25.10 -34.43 14.09
C PRO A 29 -25.53 -33.07 14.66
N ASP A 30 -26.78 -32.99 15.13
CA ASP A 30 -27.41 -31.74 15.58
C ASP A 30 -26.64 -31.03 16.70
N ASN A 31 -26.05 -31.79 17.62
CA ASN A 31 -25.25 -31.22 18.72
C ASN A 31 -23.99 -30.50 18.21
N LEU A 32 -23.40 -30.95 17.11
CA LEU A 32 -22.26 -30.30 16.48
C LEU A 32 -22.71 -29.04 15.74
N ALA A 33 -23.86 -29.07 15.07
CA ALA A 33 -24.46 -27.90 14.44
C ALA A 33 -24.65 -26.76 15.44
N VAL A 34 -25.31 -27.04 16.56
CA VAL A 34 -25.57 -26.06 17.64
C VAL A 34 -24.25 -25.50 18.20
N ARG A 35 -23.24 -26.36 18.39
CA ARG A 35 -21.93 -25.91 18.88
C ARG A 35 -21.21 -25.01 17.88
N ILE A 36 -21.25 -25.33 16.60
CA ILE A 36 -20.64 -24.49 15.54
C ILE A 36 -21.33 -23.12 15.49
N GLU A 37 -22.67 -23.10 15.54
CA GLU A 37 -23.43 -21.85 15.52
C GLU A 37 -23.12 -20.98 16.75
N THR A 38 -23.08 -21.59 17.93
CA THR A 38 -22.73 -20.89 19.18
C THR A 38 -21.30 -20.33 19.13
N ASP A 39 -20.34 -21.09 18.62
CA ASP A 39 -18.94 -20.63 18.47
C ASP A 39 -18.83 -19.50 17.45
N ALA A 40 -19.50 -19.63 16.30
CA ALA A 40 -19.54 -18.59 15.27
C ALA A 40 -20.13 -17.27 15.80
N GLU A 41 -21.21 -17.35 16.58
CA GLU A 41 -21.81 -16.19 17.24
C GLU A 41 -20.83 -15.56 18.25
N ALA A 42 -20.16 -16.37 19.07
CA ALA A 42 -19.16 -15.89 20.02
C ALA A 42 -18.01 -15.14 19.31
N VAL A 43 -17.48 -15.69 18.21
CA VAL A 43 -16.43 -15.03 17.41
C VAL A 43 -16.93 -13.75 16.75
N ARG A 44 -18.17 -13.74 16.22
CA ARG A 44 -18.79 -12.55 15.62
C ARG A 44 -18.95 -11.44 16.64
N LEU A 45 -19.46 -11.76 17.83
CA LEU A 45 -19.63 -10.81 18.92
C LEU A 45 -18.28 -10.28 19.41
N ALA A 46 -17.29 -11.16 19.62
CA ALA A 46 -15.94 -10.76 20.02
C ALA A 46 -15.28 -9.81 19.00
N ARG A 47 -15.43 -10.06 17.69
CA ARG A 47 -14.94 -9.16 16.63
C ARG A 47 -15.67 -7.81 16.64
N SER A 48 -16.98 -7.80 16.87
CA SER A 48 -17.78 -6.57 16.92
C SER A 48 -17.49 -5.71 18.16
N ALA A 49 -17.20 -6.34 19.30
CA ALA A 49 -16.84 -5.68 20.55
C ALA A 49 -15.47 -4.96 20.45
N HIS A 50 -14.55 -5.49 19.64
CA HIS A 50 -13.28 -4.86 19.34
C HIS A 50 -13.42 -3.73 18.30
N LYS A 51 -14.13 -2.64 18.65
CA LYS A 51 -13.87 -1.34 18.01
C LYS A 51 -12.48 -0.87 18.47
N ARG A 52 -11.43 -1.37 17.82
CA ARG A 52 -10.08 -0.82 17.99
C ARG A 52 -10.16 0.66 17.65
N ARG A 53 -9.56 1.50 18.51
CA ARG A 53 -9.37 2.92 18.21
C ARG A 53 -8.64 2.98 16.88
N ARG A 54 -9.35 3.44 15.84
CA ARG A 54 -8.88 3.48 14.45
C ARG A 54 -7.57 4.27 14.43
N THR A 55 -6.46 3.55 14.39
CA THR A 55 -5.14 4.17 14.50
C THR A 55 -4.78 4.72 13.13
N TRP A 56 -3.84 5.66 13.05
CA TRP A 56 -3.34 6.16 11.76
C TRP A 56 -2.89 5.02 10.81
N ARG A 57 -2.39 3.90 11.35
CA ARG A 57 -2.09 2.66 10.60
C ARG A 57 -3.32 2.03 9.93
N ASP A 58 -4.50 2.09 10.55
CA ASP A 58 -5.75 1.61 9.93
C ASP A 58 -6.19 2.52 8.77
N ARG A 59 -5.86 3.83 8.83
CA ARG A 59 -6.11 4.74 7.70
C ARG A 59 -5.20 4.41 6.51
N MET A 60 -3.94 4.06 6.77
CA MET A 60 -3.03 3.59 5.71
C MET A 60 -3.47 2.26 5.11
N ASN A 61 -4.05 1.35 5.90
CA ASN A 61 -4.62 0.11 5.37
C ASN A 61 -5.79 0.35 4.41
N VAL A 62 -6.60 1.41 4.61
CA VAL A 62 -7.68 1.79 3.69
C VAL A 62 -7.15 2.27 2.33
N ILE A 63 -5.93 2.82 2.29
CA ILE A 63 -5.28 3.29 1.05
C ILE A 63 -4.55 2.14 0.33
N GLY A 64 -4.65 0.90 0.82
CA GLY A 64 -3.98 -0.28 0.26
C GLY A 64 -2.71 -0.70 1.01
N GLY A 65 -2.48 -0.15 2.21
CA GLY A 65 -1.33 -0.49 3.04
C GLY A 65 0.00 -0.19 2.35
N TRP A 66 0.96 -1.09 2.47
CA TRP A 66 2.29 -0.95 1.86
C TRP A 66 2.24 -0.91 0.32
N HIS A 67 1.32 -1.64 -0.31
CA HIS A 67 1.15 -1.64 -1.76
C HIS A 67 0.59 -0.31 -2.28
N GLY A 68 -0.34 0.31 -1.54
CA GLY A 68 -0.81 1.66 -1.86
C GLY A 68 0.32 2.70 -1.80
N VAL A 69 1.16 2.60 -0.76
CA VAL A 69 2.33 3.47 -0.61
C VAL A 69 3.35 3.27 -1.72
N SER A 70 3.62 2.03 -2.15
CA SER A 70 4.54 1.79 -3.27
C SER A 70 4.04 2.38 -4.59
N GLY A 71 2.73 2.37 -4.82
CA GLY A 71 2.12 3.03 -5.99
C GLY A 71 2.28 4.55 -5.95
N LEU A 72 2.08 5.16 -4.79
CA LEU A 72 2.29 6.60 -4.60
C LEU A 72 3.76 6.99 -4.84
N VAL A 73 4.70 6.20 -4.30
CA VAL A 73 6.14 6.40 -4.52
C VAL A 73 6.50 6.28 -6.00
N ALA A 74 5.98 5.26 -6.69
CA ALA A 74 6.21 5.08 -8.13
C ALA A 74 5.61 6.23 -8.96
N ALA A 75 4.41 6.71 -8.62
CA ALA A 75 3.78 7.86 -9.27
C ALA A 75 4.59 9.16 -9.08
N SER A 76 5.10 9.40 -7.86
CA SER A 76 5.99 10.53 -7.57
C SER A 76 7.30 10.43 -8.34
N ALA A 77 7.93 9.24 -8.39
CA ALA A 77 9.16 9.01 -9.15
C ALA A 77 8.94 9.22 -10.66
N ALA A 78 7.81 8.77 -11.19
CA ALA A 78 7.43 9.00 -12.59
C ALA A 78 7.19 10.50 -12.87
N GLY A 79 6.56 11.23 -11.95
CA GLY A 79 6.38 12.68 -12.06
C GLY A 79 7.70 13.44 -12.07
N ILE A 80 8.66 13.05 -11.23
CA ILE A 80 10.02 13.63 -11.23
C ILE A 80 10.74 13.32 -12.54
N TRP A 81 10.67 12.08 -13.02
CA TRP A 81 11.28 11.67 -14.29
C TRP A 81 10.73 12.47 -15.48
N ILE A 82 9.41 12.68 -15.51
CA ILE A 82 8.74 13.48 -16.54
C ILE A 82 9.06 14.98 -16.40
N GLY A 83 9.15 15.51 -15.18
CA GLY A 83 9.47 16.92 -14.94
C GLY A 83 10.93 17.29 -15.23
N PHE A 84 11.84 16.32 -15.19
CA PHE A 84 13.28 16.54 -15.38
C PHE A 84 13.72 16.61 -16.85
N SER A 85 12.83 16.38 -17.82
CA SER A 85 13.16 16.64 -19.23
C SER A 85 13.08 18.16 -19.51
N ALA A 86 14.09 18.90 -19.04
CA ALA A 86 14.31 20.26 -19.50
C ALA A 86 14.49 20.21 -21.04
N PRO A 87 13.67 20.94 -21.83
CA PRO A 87 14.01 21.15 -23.23
C PRO A 87 15.39 21.80 -23.29
N ALA A 88 16.25 21.35 -24.21
CA ALA A 88 17.65 21.75 -24.35
C ALA A 88 17.89 23.25 -24.67
N PHE A 89 16.90 24.12 -24.45
CA PHE A 89 16.90 25.56 -24.68
C PHE A 89 16.94 26.40 -23.39
N LEU A 90 16.95 25.78 -22.20
CA LEU A 90 17.11 26.49 -20.93
C LEU A 90 18.50 26.26 -20.35
N PRO A 91 19.19 27.32 -19.88
CA PRO A 91 20.38 27.20 -19.03
C PRO A 91 20.10 26.24 -17.86
N ASP A 92 21.13 25.49 -17.48
CA ASP A 92 21.06 24.44 -16.47
C ASP A 92 20.32 24.92 -15.20
N PRO A 93 19.24 24.25 -14.75
CA PRO A 93 18.55 24.61 -13.51
C PRO A 93 19.47 24.54 -12.27
N ALA A 94 20.58 23.81 -12.32
CA ALA A 94 21.58 23.83 -11.26
C ALA A 94 22.19 25.23 -11.05
N ASP A 95 22.30 26.03 -12.13
CA ASP A 95 22.82 27.40 -12.07
C ASP A 95 21.87 28.33 -11.30
N TYR A 96 20.55 28.07 -11.38
CA TYR A 96 19.55 28.81 -10.60
C TYR A 96 19.57 28.48 -9.11
N PHE A 97 19.80 27.22 -8.74
CA PHE A 97 19.93 26.82 -7.33
C PHE A 97 21.18 27.41 -6.69
N VAL A 98 22.32 27.37 -7.39
CA VAL A 98 23.59 27.96 -6.92
C VAL A 98 23.47 29.49 -6.81
N SER A 99 22.81 30.14 -7.76
CA SER A 99 22.64 31.61 -7.74
C SER A 99 21.66 32.09 -6.66
N GLN A 100 20.70 31.26 -6.24
CA GLN A 100 19.81 31.56 -5.11
C GLN A 100 20.56 31.52 -3.78
N ASP A 101 21.34 30.47 -3.52
CA ASP A 101 22.09 30.34 -2.25
C ASP A 101 23.09 31.48 -2.04
N ALA A 102 23.78 31.91 -3.11
CA ALA A 102 24.70 33.05 -3.04
C ALA A 102 23.99 34.38 -2.70
N THR A 103 22.75 34.56 -3.17
CA THR A 103 21.97 35.78 -2.92
C THR A 103 21.51 35.86 -1.46
N TYR A 104 21.11 34.73 -0.86
CA TYR A 104 20.71 34.68 0.55
C TYR A 104 21.89 34.90 1.50
N LEU A 105 23.07 34.34 1.19
CA LEU A 105 24.28 34.55 1.99
C LEU A 105 24.79 36.00 1.93
N VAL A 106 24.73 36.65 0.75
CA VAL A 106 25.11 38.06 0.61
C VAL A 106 24.11 38.99 1.30
N ALA A 107 22.80 38.67 1.28
CA ALA A 107 21.80 39.45 2.00
C ALA A 107 21.95 39.36 3.52
N ASP A 108 22.33 38.20 4.06
CA ASP A 108 22.54 37.98 5.50
C ASP A 108 23.80 38.71 6.00
N LEU A 109 24.90 38.65 5.23
CA LEU A 109 26.15 39.35 5.57
C LEU A 109 26.03 40.89 5.47
N ASN A 110 25.24 41.39 4.51
CA ASN A 110 25.02 42.83 4.34
C ASN A 110 24.07 43.41 5.41
N LEU A 111 23.24 42.57 6.06
CA LEU A 111 22.41 43.03 7.18
C LEU A 111 23.26 43.31 8.42
N ASP A 112 24.28 42.51 8.70
CA ASP A 112 25.17 42.73 9.86
C ASP A 112 26.09 43.95 9.69
N GLU A 113 26.57 44.25 8.47
CA GLU A 113 27.42 45.43 8.24
C GLU A 113 26.64 46.75 8.38
N ASN A 114 25.40 46.82 7.89
CA ASN A 114 24.58 48.03 8.01
C ASN A 114 24.16 48.35 9.47
N TYR A 115 24.08 47.34 10.35
CA TYR A 115 23.78 47.57 11.77
C TYR A 115 24.98 48.04 12.59
N LEU A 116 26.21 47.86 12.09
CA LEU A 116 27.44 48.36 12.72
C LEU A 116 27.77 49.81 12.32
N GLU A 117 27.32 50.26 11.15
CA GLU A 117 27.59 51.62 10.64
C GLU A 117 26.72 52.71 11.29
N ASP A 118 25.54 52.36 11.82
CA ASP A 118 24.64 53.29 12.54
C ASP A 118 25.00 53.46 14.04
N ALA A 119 26.07 52.82 14.52
CA ALA A 119 26.47 52.79 15.93
C ALA A 119 27.72 53.65 16.26
N GLU A 120 28.26 54.43 15.31
CA GLU A 120 29.34 55.41 15.54
C GLU A 120 28.87 56.86 15.34
#